data_AF-A0A3M9LUR0-F1
#
_entry.id   AF-A0A3M9LUR0-F1
#
_cell.length_a   1.000
_cell.length_b   1.000
_cell.length_c   1.000
_cell.angle_alpha   90.00
_cell.angle_beta   90.00
_cell.angle_gamma   90.00
#
_symmetry.space_group_name_H-M   'P 1'
#
loop_
_entity.id
_entity.type
_entity.pdbx_description
1 polymer ?
#
loop_
_entity_poly.entity_id
_entity_poly.type
_entity_poly.pdbx_seq_one_letter_code
_entity_poly.pdbx_strand_id
1 'polypeptide(L)'
;MVTVMFTSHRHHRWMVDTSTARPLEHDGKLWKPQPDATSSADEFIAARALFIEISEDSLWNPWVRNERRDELETAMAVMAQWTRAEPGHRMMTMKQWDARQARRDKASARQRERDKERRERDKERHDPERAAARLVLLEFESRLAFELAELTAFRDGVRYPAMPADRREDEIAKLVESVDRLQGEVDRLLPIVGDREDVVDDHGWLPRDRRDLTFWRYRWDREREVRDLKDKVAKQEAALMASTDKAERRKVRDKLRELTYDLNARIAEGPFTVDEMCSECPTPLAHHGWVYPPGLPCPAWPRWAARVRAVRADMEAMLSKRAAEATEPPPPQPLAVIPSGRTIGEIIAKLAELQREFPTAEVRRGRSNRWELWPPKDDNASAGREDN
;
A
#
# COMPACT_ATOMS: atom_id res chain seq x y z
N MET A 1 -32.94 -44.07 13.87
CA MET A 1 -34.37 -43.71 13.98
C MET A 1 -34.59 -43.08 15.35
N VAL A 2 -34.52 -41.75 15.42
CA VAL A 2 -34.90 -40.96 16.60
C VAL A 2 -35.75 -39.82 16.08
N THR A 3 -37.04 -39.91 16.32
CA THR A 3 -38.05 -38.91 15.95
C THR A 3 -37.97 -37.79 16.98
N VAL A 4 -37.47 -36.62 16.58
CA VAL A 4 -37.53 -35.40 17.39
C VAL A 4 -38.74 -34.59 16.93
N MET A 5 -39.75 -34.50 17.80
CA MET A 5 -40.95 -33.70 17.58
C MET A 5 -40.60 -32.20 17.64
N PHE A 6 -40.88 -31.47 16.56
CA PHE A 6 -40.86 -30.01 16.54
C PHE A 6 -42.14 -29.47 17.19
N THR A 7 -42.02 -28.97 18.42
CA THR A 7 -43.07 -28.15 19.05
C THR A 7 -43.03 -26.75 18.46
N SER A 8 -44.05 -26.42 17.66
CA SER A 8 -44.36 -25.06 17.18
C SER A 8 -44.70 -24.16 18.37
N HIS A 9 -43.76 -23.30 18.80
CA HIS A 9 -44.03 -22.20 19.70
C HIS A 9 -44.51 -20.98 18.91
N ARG A 10 -45.83 -20.85 18.75
CA ARG A 10 -46.47 -19.57 18.40
C ARG A 10 -46.19 -18.57 19.52
N HIS A 11 -45.28 -17.64 19.30
CA HIS A 11 -45.19 -16.43 20.12
C HIS A 11 -46.46 -15.61 19.88
N HIS A 12 -47.33 -15.56 20.87
CA HIS A 12 -48.39 -14.57 20.96
C HIS A 12 -47.73 -13.19 21.07
N ARG A 13 -47.61 -12.51 19.92
CA ARG A 13 -47.17 -11.13 19.81
C ARG A 13 -48.29 -10.24 20.34
N TRP A 14 -48.15 -9.78 21.58
CA TRP A 14 -49.02 -8.76 22.14
C TRP A 14 -48.84 -7.47 21.32
N MET A 15 -49.91 -7.01 20.65
CA MET A 15 -49.96 -5.65 20.13
C MET A 15 -49.94 -4.72 21.35
N VAL A 16 -48.78 -4.16 21.66
CA VAL A 16 -48.66 -3.08 22.64
C VAL A 16 -49.38 -1.88 22.05
N ASP A 17 -50.38 -1.34 22.76
CA ASP A 17 -51.02 -0.07 22.40
C ASP A 17 -49.99 1.06 22.55
N THR A 18 -49.35 1.42 21.44
CA THR A 18 -48.28 2.43 21.39
C THR A 18 -48.80 3.87 21.47
N SER A 19 -50.14 4.08 21.45
CA SER A 19 -50.75 5.42 21.44
C SER A 19 -50.54 6.20 22.75
N THR A 20 -50.09 5.54 23.82
CA THR A 20 -49.82 6.12 25.15
C THR A 20 -48.35 6.07 25.57
N ALA A 21 -47.44 5.60 24.69
CA ALA A 21 -46.03 5.47 25.01
C ALA A 21 -45.39 6.84 25.29
N ARG A 22 -44.79 7.00 26.48
CA ARG A 22 -44.04 8.21 26.84
C ARG A 22 -42.87 8.41 25.85
N PRO A 23 -42.57 9.65 25.44
CA PRO A 23 -41.41 9.92 24.61
C PRO A 23 -40.12 9.42 25.25
N LEU A 24 -39.28 8.78 24.45
CA LEU A 24 -37.92 8.36 24.79
C LEU A 24 -36.95 9.51 24.51
N GLU A 25 -36.12 9.87 25.49
CA GLU A 25 -34.99 10.77 25.24
C GLU A 25 -33.74 9.96 24.89
N HIS A 26 -33.13 10.26 23.75
CA HIS A 26 -31.88 9.63 23.30
C HIS A 26 -31.09 10.59 22.41
N ASP A 27 -29.80 10.78 22.72
CA ASP A 27 -28.90 11.76 22.07
C ASP A 27 -29.45 13.19 22.04
N GLY A 28 -30.02 13.63 23.17
CA GLY A 28 -30.59 14.98 23.33
C GLY A 28 -31.82 15.25 22.44
N LYS A 29 -32.48 14.19 21.97
CA LYS A 29 -33.66 14.26 21.11
C LYS A 29 -34.77 13.42 21.71
N LEU A 30 -36.01 13.89 21.58
CA LEU A 30 -37.19 13.15 21.97
C LEU A 30 -37.72 12.33 20.79
N TRP A 31 -38.02 11.07 21.04
CA TRP A 31 -38.50 10.09 20.08
C TRP A 31 -39.78 9.44 20.59
N LYS A 32 -40.66 9.06 19.68
CA LYS A 32 -41.84 8.25 20.00
C LYS A 32 -42.07 7.19 18.91
N PRO A 33 -42.60 6.02 19.28
CA PRO A 33 -43.01 5.03 18.28
C PRO A 33 -44.17 5.58 17.45
N GLN A 34 -44.23 5.17 16.18
CA GLN A 34 -45.41 5.36 15.35
C GLN A 34 -46.54 4.40 15.80
N PRO A 35 -47.82 4.68 15.48
CA PRO A 35 -48.95 3.87 15.94
C PRO A 35 -48.87 2.39 15.58
N ASP A 36 -48.22 2.05 14.47
CA ASP A 36 -48.02 0.70 13.95
C ASP A 36 -46.62 0.14 14.24
N ALA A 37 -45.81 0.85 15.05
CA ALA A 37 -44.49 0.40 15.44
C ALA A 37 -44.58 -0.92 16.20
N THR A 38 -43.75 -1.87 15.79
CA THR A 38 -43.65 -3.19 16.44
C THR A 38 -42.32 -3.40 17.16
N SER A 39 -41.41 -2.43 17.04
CA SER A 39 -40.10 -2.41 17.68
C SER A 39 -40.14 -1.75 19.05
N SER A 40 -39.32 -2.25 19.97
CA SER A 40 -39.13 -1.69 21.30
C SER A 40 -38.19 -0.48 21.30
N ALA A 41 -38.16 0.26 22.41
CA ALA A 41 -37.21 1.37 22.59
C ALA A 41 -35.75 0.90 22.52
N ASP A 42 -35.44 -0.26 23.09
CA ASP A 42 -34.10 -0.83 23.09
C ASP A 42 -33.68 -1.26 21.68
N GLU A 43 -34.60 -1.85 20.90
CA GLU A 43 -34.37 -2.18 19.50
C GLU A 43 -34.13 -0.92 18.65
N PHE A 44 -34.83 0.18 18.93
CA PHE A 44 -34.59 1.46 18.27
C PHE A 44 -33.21 2.05 18.60
N ILE A 45 -32.82 2.05 19.88
CA ILE A 45 -31.50 2.53 20.31
C ILE A 45 -30.41 1.68 19.65
N ALA A 46 -30.54 0.36 19.68
CA ALA A 46 -29.60 -0.56 19.06
C ALA A 46 -29.50 -0.36 17.55
N ALA A 47 -30.64 -0.23 16.85
CA ALA A 47 -30.68 0.04 15.42
C ALA A 47 -30.01 1.37 15.06
N ARG A 48 -30.20 2.41 15.88
CA ARG A 48 -29.57 3.71 15.65
C ARG A 48 -28.06 3.67 15.90
N ALA A 49 -27.61 2.98 16.93
CA ALA A 49 -26.19 2.74 17.19
C ALA A 49 -25.53 1.98 16.02
N LEU A 50 -26.17 0.89 15.57
CA LEU A 50 -25.72 0.09 14.43
C LEU A 50 -25.66 0.91 13.14
N PHE A 51 -26.65 1.75 12.87
CA PHE A 51 -26.64 2.65 11.72
C PHE A 51 -25.47 3.64 11.76
N ILE A 52 -25.18 4.21 12.94
CA ILE A 52 -24.05 5.13 13.13
C ILE A 52 -22.73 4.38 12.90
N GLU A 53 -22.55 3.22 13.55
CA GLU A 53 -21.36 2.37 13.40
C GLU A 53 -21.09 2.01 11.93
N ILE A 54 -22.08 1.44 11.22
CA ILE A 54 -21.93 1.10 9.80
C ILE A 54 -21.64 2.35 8.96
N SER A 55 -22.27 3.48 9.28
CA SER A 55 -22.04 4.73 8.54
C SER A 55 -20.63 5.25 8.75
N GLU A 56 -20.13 5.28 9.98
CA GLU A 56 -18.77 5.70 10.35
C GLU A 56 -17.72 4.77 9.73
N ASP A 57 -17.89 3.47 9.87
CA ASP A 57 -17.04 2.46 9.24
C ASP A 57 -17.03 2.63 7.72
N SER A 58 -18.18 2.90 7.09
CA SER A 58 -18.27 3.06 5.64
C SER A 58 -17.56 4.31 5.11
N LEU A 59 -17.29 5.31 5.96
CA LEU A 59 -16.47 6.46 5.57
C LEU A 59 -15.05 6.01 5.25
N TRP A 60 -14.48 5.11 6.04
CA TRP A 60 -13.13 4.62 5.85
C TRP A 60 -13.05 3.36 4.98
N ASN A 61 -14.06 2.49 5.10
CA ASN A 61 -14.15 1.19 4.46
C ASN A 61 -15.45 1.12 3.62
N PRO A 62 -15.47 1.67 2.39
CA PRO A 62 -16.70 1.82 1.60
C PRO A 62 -17.46 0.51 1.35
N TRP A 63 -16.77 -0.63 1.38
CA TRP A 63 -17.37 -1.95 1.21
C TRP A 63 -18.20 -2.42 2.41
N VAL A 64 -17.97 -1.89 3.61
CA VAL A 64 -18.74 -2.27 4.82
C VAL A 64 -20.23 -2.04 4.59
N ARG A 65 -20.59 -0.97 3.87
CA ARG A 65 -21.98 -0.69 3.52
C ARG A 65 -22.63 -1.78 2.65
N ASN A 66 -21.85 -2.40 1.77
CA ASN A 66 -22.35 -3.49 0.92
C ASN A 66 -22.34 -4.83 1.66
N GLU A 67 -21.31 -5.09 2.47
CA GLU A 67 -21.16 -6.34 3.23
C GLU A 67 -22.17 -6.44 4.38
N ARG A 68 -22.50 -5.32 5.01
CA ARG A 68 -23.49 -5.21 6.11
C ARG A 68 -24.80 -4.59 5.63
N ARG A 69 -25.14 -4.77 4.34
CA ARG A 69 -26.34 -4.18 3.73
C ARG A 69 -27.62 -4.62 4.44
N ASP A 70 -27.75 -5.91 4.73
CA ASP A 70 -28.95 -6.47 5.36
C ASP A 70 -29.13 -5.96 6.81
N GLU A 71 -28.01 -5.83 7.54
CA GLU A 71 -27.98 -5.20 8.87
C GLU A 71 -28.43 -3.74 8.78
N LEU A 72 -27.90 -2.98 7.81
CA LEU A 72 -28.24 -1.58 7.59
C LEU A 72 -29.72 -1.40 7.21
N GLU A 73 -30.25 -2.23 6.30
CA GLU A 73 -31.66 -2.21 5.89
C GLU A 73 -32.58 -2.55 7.07
N THR A 74 -32.20 -3.54 7.89
CA THR A 74 -32.93 -3.89 9.12
C THR A 74 -32.94 -2.75 10.12
N ALA A 75 -31.78 -2.13 10.36
CA ALA A 75 -31.66 -0.99 11.26
C ALA A 75 -32.50 0.21 10.78
N MET A 76 -32.46 0.50 9.48
CA MET A 76 -33.30 1.53 8.86
C MET A 76 -34.79 1.21 8.99
N ALA A 77 -35.20 -0.04 8.84
CA ALA A 77 -36.60 -0.46 9.00
C ALA A 77 -37.09 -0.29 10.44
N VAL A 78 -36.26 -0.59 11.44
CA VAL A 78 -36.58 -0.32 12.86
C VAL A 78 -36.67 1.17 13.12
N MET A 79 -35.67 1.96 12.69
CA MET A 79 -35.68 3.41 12.87
C MET A 79 -36.88 4.09 12.18
N ALA A 80 -37.34 3.57 11.05
CA ALA A 80 -38.51 4.10 10.33
C ALA A 80 -39.82 3.96 11.13
N GLN A 81 -39.89 3.05 12.11
CA GLN A 81 -41.04 2.91 13.01
C GLN A 81 -41.07 3.99 14.11
N TRP A 82 -40.05 4.83 14.20
CA TRP A 82 -39.92 5.87 15.21
C TRP A 82 -39.88 7.26 14.57
N THR A 83 -40.39 8.25 15.29
CA THR A 83 -40.41 9.64 14.82
C THR A 83 -40.03 10.60 15.93
N ARG A 84 -39.62 11.82 15.56
CA ARG A 84 -39.27 12.84 16.55
C ARG A 84 -40.52 13.33 17.29
N ALA A 85 -40.39 13.43 18.60
CA ALA A 85 -41.44 13.85 19.53
C ALA A 85 -41.19 15.24 20.13
N GLU A 86 -40.09 15.91 19.74
CA GLU A 86 -39.79 17.30 20.11
C GLU A 86 -41.00 18.21 19.82
N PRO A 87 -41.46 19.04 20.79
CA PRO A 87 -42.55 19.98 20.57
C PRO A 87 -42.26 20.91 19.39
N GLY A 88 -43.19 20.96 18.42
CA GLY A 88 -43.05 21.81 17.24
C GLY A 88 -42.08 21.29 16.16
N HIS A 89 -41.55 20.07 16.30
CA HIS A 89 -40.73 19.47 15.25
C HIS A 89 -41.53 19.31 13.96
N ARG A 90 -40.97 19.83 12.85
CA ARG A 90 -41.53 19.67 11.51
C ARG A 90 -40.44 19.12 10.60
N MET A 91 -40.76 18.08 9.84
CA MET A 91 -39.88 17.61 8.79
C MET A 91 -39.65 18.74 7.78
N MET A 92 -38.40 18.88 7.37
CA MET A 92 -38.01 19.87 6.37
C MET A 92 -38.67 19.51 5.04
N THR A 93 -39.32 20.48 4.38
CA THR A 93 -39.87 20.24 3.02
C THR A 93 -38.73 20.09 2.03
N MET A 94 -38.97 19.43 0.88
CA MET A 94 -37.95 19.30 -0.18
C MET A 94 -37.37 20.66 -0.58
N LYS A 95 -38.23 21.67 -0.76
CA LYS A 95 -37.81 23.06 -1.05
C LYS A 95 -36.91 23.65 0.04
N GLN A 96 -37.19 23.38 1.31
CA GLN A 96 -36.34 23.85 2.42
C GLN A 96 -35.00 23.10 2.47
N TRP A 97 -35.00 21.81 2.13
CA TRP A 97 -33.79 21.00 2.01
C TRP A 97 -32.90 21.51 0.88
N ASP A 98 -33.46 21.74 -0.31
CA ASP A 98 -32.74 22.30 -1.46
C ASP A 98 -32.17 23.67 -1.15
N ALA A 99 -32.95 24.55 -0.49
CA ALA A 99 -32.47 25.85 -0.03
C ALA A 99 -31.36 25.74 1.03
N ARG A 100 -31.33 24.67 1.84
CA ARG A 100 -30.23 24.39 2.77
C ARG A 100 -28.99 23.90 2.03
N GLN A 101 -29.13 23.03 1.04
CA GLN A 101 -28.01 22.56 0.22
C GLN A 101 -27.39 23.71 -0.59
N ALA A 102 -28.21 24.51 -1.29
CA ALA A 102 -27.72 25.68 -2.03
C ALA A 102 -26.94 26.68 -1.15
N ARG A 103 -27.35 26.85 0.13
CA ARG A 103 -26.60 27.66 1.10
C ARG A 103 -25.25 27.05 1.46
N ARG A 104 -25.18 25.73 1.65
CA ARG A 104 -23.93 25.01 1.90
C ARG A 104 -23.00 25.12 0.69
N ASP A 105 -23.50 24.89 -0.51
CA ASP A 105 -22.71 24.99 -1.74
C ASP A 105 -22.13 26.39 -1.93
N LYS A 106 -22.95 27.43 -1.67
CA LYS A 106 -22.49 28.82 -1.71
C LYS A 106 -21.42 29.11 -0.65
N ALA A 107 -21.56 28.57 0.56
CA ALA A 107 -20.55 28.70 1.61
C ALA A 107 -19.24 27.99 1.23
N SER A 108 -19.32 26.76 0.71
CA SER A 108 -18.16 26.00 0.23
C SER A 108 -17.48 26.67 -0.96
N ALA A 109 -18.23 27.24 -1.89
CA ALA A 109 -17.68 28.02 -3.01
C ALA A 109 -16.92 29.26 -2.49
N ARG A 110 -17.51 30.01 -1.56
CA ARG A 110 -16.84 31.16 -0.92
C ARG A 110 -15.57 30.75 -0.19
N GLN A 111 -15.59 29.62 0.51
CA GLN A 111 -14.41 29.11 1.19
C GLN A 111 -13.30 28.76 0.20
N ARG A 112 -13.63 28.05 -0.89
CA ARG A 112 -12.67 27.72 -1.96
C ARG A 112 -12.03 28.94 -2.59
N GLU A 113 -12.82 29.99 -2.86
CA GLU A 113 -12.26 31.25 -3.37
C GLU A 113 -11.36 31.94 -2.35
N ARG A 114 -11.75 31.98 -1.06
CA ARG A 114 -10.89 32.52 0.01
C ARG A 114 -9.57 31.75 0.13
N ASP A 115 -9.62 30.43 0.07
CA ASP A 115 -8.43 29.58 0.11
C ASP A 115 -7.56 29.79 -1.12
N LYS A 116 -8.16 29.97 -2.30
CA LYS A 116 -7.44 30.31 -3.53
C LYS A 116 -6.74 31.66 -3.44
N GLU A 117 -7.46 32.70 -3.02
CA GLU A 117 -6.90 34.04 -2.81
C GLU A 117 -5.78 34.02 -1.77
N ARG A 118 -5.94 33.25 -0.69
CA ARG A 118 -4.89 33.04 0.31
C ARG A 118 -3.64 32.41 -0.33
N ARG A 119 -3.80 31.30 -1.06
CA ARG A 119 -2.68 30.61 -1.72
C ARG A 119 -1.96 31.52 -2.72
N GLU A 120 -2.68 32.31 -3.52
CA GLU A 120 -2.04 33.25 -4.43
C GLU A 120 -1.17 34.28 -3.68
N ARG A 121 -1.62 34.79 -2.53
CA ARG A 121 -0.79 35.65 -1.67
C ARG A 121 0.39 34.90 -1.04
N ASP A 122 0.18 33.66 -0.62
CA ASP A 122 1.23 32.86 0.01
C ASP A 122 2.34 32.50 -0.97
N LYS A 123 2.06 32.40 -2.29
CA LYS A 123 3.11 32.23 -3.32
C LYS A 123 4.16 33.35 -3.28
N GLU A 124 3.77 34.58 -2.96
CA GLU A 124 4.71 35.71 -2.84
C GLU A 124 5.68 35.54 -1.65
N ARG A 125 5.29 34.72 -0.66
CA ARG A 125 6.11 34.38 0.52
C ARG A 125 6.96 33.12 0.31
N HIS A 126 6.86 32.47 -0.85
CA HIS A 126 7.61 31.26 -1.10
C HIS A 126 9.11 31.57 -1.11
N ASP A 127 9.84 30.84 -0.27
CA ASP A 127 11.30 30.84 -0.22
C ASP A 127 11.78 29.43 -0.55
N PRO A 128 12.45 29.22 -1.71
CA PRO A 128 12.88 27.89 -2.14
C PRO A 128 13.95 27.30 -1.23
N GLU A 129 14.82 28.13 -0.63
CA GLU A 129 15.86 27.68 0.29
C GLU A 129 15.23 27.22 1.60
N ARG A 130 14.27 27.99 2.13
CA ARG A 130 13.52 27.61 3.33
C ARG A 130 12.67 26.35 3.12
N ALA A 131 12.04 26.21 1.96
CA ALA A 131 11.28 25.02 1.60
C ALA A 131 12.18 23.77 1.51
N ALA A 132 13.34 23.89 0.85
CA ALA A 132 14.31 22.81 0.78
C ALA A 132 14.89 22.47 2.17
N ALA A 133 15.26 23.47 2.96
CA ALA A 133 15.77 23.31 4.32
C ALA A 133 14.77 22.56 5.21
N ARG A 134 13.46 22.83 5.07
CA ARG A 134 12.42 22.09 5.80
C ARG A 134 12.44 20.61 5.48
N LEU A 135 12.56 20.22 4.21
CA LEU A 135 12.59 18.81 3.83
C LEU A 135 13.85 18.11 4.38
N VAL A 136 14.99 18.78 4.35
CA VAL A 136 16.24 18.28 4.93
C VAL A 136 16.13 18.15 6.44
N LEU A 137 15.50 19.12 7.12
CA LEU A 137 15.25 19.09 8.56
C LEU A 137 14.41 17.87 8.94
N LEU A 138 13.27 17.65 8.27
CA LEU A 138 12.41 16.48 8.52
C LEU A 138 13.16 15.15 8.34
N GLU A 139 14.02 15.07 7.32
CA GLU A 139 14.87 13.90 7.08
C GLU A 139 15.85 13.66 8.24
N PHE A 140 16.52 14.72 8.71
CA PHE A 140 17.45 14.62 9.83
C PHE A 140 16.76 14.30 11.16
N GLU A 141 15.61 14.92 11.45
CA GLU A 141 14.81 14.61 12.64
C GLU A 141 14.40 13.13 12.65
N SER A 142 13.93 12.61 11.52
CA SER A 142 13.56 11.19 11.41
C SER A 142 14.75 10.26 11.65
N ARG A 143 15.93 10.60 11.12
CA ARG A 143 17.14 9.82 11.32
C ARG A 143 17.64 9.90 12.76
N LEU A 144 17.63 11.09 13.35
CA LEU A 144 18.03 11.32 14.73
C LEU A 144 17.15 10.50 15.69
N ALA A 145 15.83 10.52 15.51
CA ALA A 145 14.90 9.73 16.31
C ALA A 145 15.23 8.22 16.23
N PHE A 146 15.56 7.72 15.04
CA PHE A 146 15.98 6.33 14.86
C PHE A 146 17.31 6.01 15.57
N GLU A 147 18.34 6.84 15.40
CA GLU A 147 19.65 6.59 16.00
C GLU A 147 19.62 6.70 17.53
N LEU A 148 18.78 7.59 18.09
CA LEU A 148 18.52 7.64 19.54
C LEU A 148 17.85 6.36 20.06
N ALA A 149 16.90 5.80 19.30
CA ALA A 149 16.26 4.54 19.66
C ALA A 149 17.24 3.36 19.59
N GLU A 150 18.07 3.27 18.55
CA GLU A 150 19.13 2.24 18.45
C GLU A 150 20.15 2.38 19.60
N LEU A 151 20.60 3.60 19.90
CA LEU A 151 21.53 3.87 21.00
C LEU A 151 20.98 3.39 22.34
N THR A 152 19.71 3.67 22.61
CA THR A 152 19.00 3.18 23.80
C THR A 152 18.97 1.66 23.83
N ALA A 153 18.58 1.02 22.71
CA ALA A 153 18.51 -0.43 22.63
C ALA A 153 19.87 -1.13 22.78
N PHE A 154 20.97 -0.52 22.31
CA PHE A 154 22.33 -1.02 22.52
C PHE A 154 22.77 -0.90 23.98
N ARG A 155 22.48 0.23 24.63
CA ARG A 155 22.79 0.47 26.05
C ARG A 155 22.03 -0.50 26.97
N ASP A 156 20.77 -0.77 26.65
CA ASP A 156 19.90 -1.63 27.47
C ASP A 156 20.13 -3.14 27.24
N GLY A 157 21.05 -3.53 26.36
CA GLY A 157 21.27 -4.95 26.07
C GLY A 157 20.27 -5.58 25.09
N VAL A 158 19.20 -4.88 24.75
CA VAL A 158 18.09 -5.39 23.92
C VAL A 158 18.53 -5.63 22.48
N ARG A 159 19.33 -4.71 21.93
CA ARG A 159 19.88 -4.85 20.59
C ARG A 159 21.03 -5.85 20.62
N TYR A 160 20.87 -6.92 19.84
CA TYR A 160 21.80 -8.05 19.75
C TYR A 160 22.29 -8.54 21.13
N PRO A 161 21.45 -9.23 21.92
CA PRO A 161 21.78 -9.58 23.30
C PRO A 161 23.08 -10.38 23.48
N ALA A 162 23.42 -11.23 22.51
CA ALA A 162 24.63 -12.05 22.52
C ALA A 162 25.88 -11.33 21.98
N MET A 163 25.82 -10.02 21.70
CA MET A 163 26.97 -9.25 21.19
C MET A 163 28.06 -9.11 22.28
N PRO A 164 29.34 -9.36 21.94
CA PRO A 164 30.48 -9.09 22.83
C PRO A 164 30.50 -7.64 23.34
N ALA A 165 30.98 -7.44 24.57
CA ALA A 165 30.92 -6.14 25.25
C ALA A 165 31.79 -5.07 24.56
N ASP A 166 33.00 -5.43 24.13
CA ASP A 166 33.91 -4.59 23.36
C ASP A 166 33.25 -4.08 22.06
N ARG A 167 32.65 -4.99 21.29
CA ARG A 167 31.94 -4.63 20.06
C ARG A 167 30.70 -3.75 20.34
N ARG A 168 30.01 -3.99 21.46
CA ARG A 168 28.87 -3.16 21.88
C ARG A 168 29.31 -1.75 22.23
N GLU A 169 30.41 -1.59 22.95
CA GLU A 169 31.01 -0.29 23.27
C GLU A 169 31.39 0.49 22.00
N ASP A 170 32.01 -0.19 21.02
CA ASP A 170 32.33 0.42 19.72
C ASP A 170 31.09 0.91 18.96
N GLU A 171 30.01 0.11 18.91
CA GLU A 171 28.77 0.52 18.25
C GLU A 171 28.06 1.67 18.99
N ILE A 172 28.08 1.65 20.32
CA ILE A 172 27.57 2.77 21.13
C ILE A 172 28.36 4.05 20.84
N ALA A 173 29.69 3.99 20.76
CA ALA A 173 30.52 5.15 20.46
C ALA A 173 30.22 5.74 19.07
N LYS A 174 30.09 4.91 18.04
CA LYS A 174 29.69 5.34 16.68
C LYS A 174 28.31 6.00 16.65
N LEU A 175 27.35 5.44 17.39
CA LEU A 175 26.01 5.98 17.47
C LEU A 175 25.99 7.33 18.19
N VAL A 176 26.76 7.50 19.27
CA VAL A 176 26.90 8.79 19.96
C VAL A 176 27.44 9.86 19.01
N GLU A 177 28.54 9.57 18.29
CA GLU A 177 29.10 10.52 17.31
C GLU A 177 28.08 10.88 16.22
N SER A 178 27.35 9.88 15.72
CA SER A 178 26.36 10.12 14.67
C SER A 178 25.16 10.92 15.18
N VAL A 179 24.67 10.66 16.39
CA VAL A 179 23.62 11.44 17.07
C VAL A 179 24.07 12.89 17.24
N ASP A 180 25.28 13.14 17.74
CA ASP A 180 25.81 14.50 17.94
C ASP A 180 25.86 15.28 16.62
N ARG A 181 26.34 14.63 15.54
CA ARG A 181 26.36 15.22 14.20
C ARG A 181 24.95 15.54 13.70
N LEU A 182 24.00 14.62 13.87
CA LEU A 182 22.61 14.82 13.42
C LEU A 182 21.92 15.94 14.21
N GLN A 183 22.13 16.00 15.52
CA GLN A 183 21.63 17.08 16.36
C GLN A 183 22.18 18.43 15.91
N GLY A 184 23.49 18.52 15.64
CA GLY A 184 24.10 19.75 15.13
C GLY A 184 23.52 20.21 13.78
N GLU A 185 23.16 19.28 12.89
CA GLU A 185 22.48 19.60 11.64
C GLU A 185 21.04 20.09 11.86
N VAL A 186 20.29 19.48 12.78
CA VAL A 186 18.96 19.93 13.20
C VAL A 186 19.02 21.34 13.78
N ASP A 187 19.93 21.58 14.73
CA ASP A 187 20.11 22.88 15.39
C ASP A 187 20.47 23.98 14.41
N ARG A 188 21.25 23.65 13.37
CA ARG A 188 21.60 24.58 12.30
C ARG A 188 20.41 24.92 11.40
N LEU A 189 19.53 23.95 11.10
CA LEU A 189 18.41 24.13 10.17
C LEU A 189 17.17 24.76 10.83
N LEU A 190 16.92 24.49 12.11
CA LEU A 190 15.79 25.04 12.86
C LEU A 190 15.61 26.56 12.72
N PRO A 191 16.64 27.42 12.90
CA PRO A 191 16.48 28.86 12.76
C PRO A 191 16.20 29.32 11.32
N ILE A 192 16.62 28.55 10.31
CA ILE A 192 16.34 28.83 8.89
C ILE A 192 14.87 28.52 8.59
N VAL A 193 14.38 27.39 9.08
CA VAL A 193 13.02 26.90 8.80
C VAL A 193 11.97 27.66 9.63
N GLY A 194 12.26 27.98 10.89
CA GLY A 194 11.27 28.52 11.83
C GLY A 194 10.15 27.52 12.09
N ASP A 195 8.89 27.99 12.11
CA ASP A 195 7.75 27.08 12.15
C ASP A 195 7.63 26.30 10.83
N ARG A 196 7.76 24.97 10.93
CA ARG A 196 7.65 24.05 9.80
C ARG A 196 6.26 24.06 9.17
N GLU A 197 5.20 24.40 9.91
CA GLU A 197 3.83 24.46 9.40
C GLU A 197 3.51 25.76 8.66
N ASP A 198 4.42 26.75 8.71
CA ASP A 198 4.30 28.04 8.02
C ASP A 198 5.13 28.11 6.72
N VAL A 199 5.80 27.03 6.34
CA VAL A 199 6.64 26.99 5.13
C VAL A 199 5.81 26.71 3.89
N VAL A 200 5.66 27.74 3.07
CA VAL A 200 4.90 27.70 1.82
C VAL A 200 5.71 27.04 0.70
N ASP A 201 5.09 26.18 -0.09
CA ASP A 201 5.69 25.69 -1.34
C ASP A 201 5.53 26.67 -2.52
N ASP A 202 6.08 26.29 -3.67
CA ASP A 202 6.05 27.04 -4.93
C ASP A 202 4.64 27.25 -5.49
N HIS A 203 3.65 26.52 -4.98
CA HIS A 203 2.25 26.62 -5.36
C HIS A 203 1.41 27.41 -4.35
N GLY A 204 2.01 27.94 -3.28
CA GLY A 204 1.30 28.70 -2.26
C GLY A 204 0.65 27.83 -1.18
N TRP A 205 0.96 26.54 -1.11
CA TRP A 205 0.36 25.63 -0.14
C TRP A 205 1.21 25.54 1.13
N LEU A 206 0.50 25.53 2.26
CA LEU A 206 1.07 25.18 3.54
C LEU A 206 1.08 23.65 3.72
N PRO A 207 1.92 23.10 4.60
CA PRO A 207 1.93 21.67 4.90
C PRO A 207 0.55 21.12 5.31
N ARG A 208 -0.23 21.87 6.10
CA ARG A 208 -1.61 21.51 6.43
C ARG A 208 -2.52 21.37 5.20
N ASP A 209 -2.36 22.28 4.24
CA ASP A 209 -3.18 22.26 3.02
C ASP A 209 -2.76 21.07 2.13
N ARG A 210 -1.47 20.71 2.14
CA ARG A 210 -0.97 19.52 1.46
C ARG A 210 -1.46 18.23 2.15
N ARG A 211 -1.55 18.20 3.48
CA ARG A 211 -2.11 17.05 4.23
C ARG A 211 -3.54 16.73 3.81
N ASP A 212 -4.38 17.74 3.57
CA ASP A 212 -5.74 17.52 3.05
C ASP A 212 -5.69 16.80 1.70
N LEU A 213 -4.84 17.26 0.77
CA LEU A 213 -4.69 16.64 -0.54
C LEU A 213 -4.12 15.21 -0.45
N THR A 214 -3.08 15.01 0.37
CA THR A 214 -2.44 13.71 0.53
C THR A 214 -3.36 12.71 1.23
N PHE A 215 -4.20 13.16 2.17
CA PHE A 215 -5.26 12.38 2.79
C PHE A 215 -6.24 11.82 1.75
N TRP A 216 -6.80 12.68 0.91
CA TRP A 216 -7.75 12.26 -0.14
C TRP A 216 -7.12 11.29 -1.13
N ARG A 217 -5.86 11.56 -1.53
CA ARG A 217 -5.13 10.66 -2.43
C ARG A 217 -4.87 9.30 -1.80
N TYR A 218 -4.39 9.26 -0.56
CA TYR A 218 -4.17 8.00 0.17
C TYR A 218 -5.46 7.21 0.33
N ARG A 219 -6.56 7.86 0.71
CA ARG A 219 -7.87 7.21 0.83
C ARG A 219 -8.31 6.57 -0.48
N TRP A 220 -8.18 7.29 -1.60
CA TRP A 220 -8.49 6.77 -2.94
C TRP A 220 -7.60 5.58 -3.30
N ASP A 221 -6.29 5.71 -3.12
CA ASP A 221 -5.32 4.66 -3.45
C ASP A 221 -5.56 3.40 -2.62
N ARG A 222 -5.81 3.55 -1.31
CA ARG A 222 -6.18 2.45 -0.40
C ARG A 222 -7.48 1.78 -0.84
N GLU A 223 -8.52 2.55 -1.16
CA GLU A 223 -9.80 1.98 -1.63
C GLU A 223 -9.61 1.14 -2.91
N ARG A 224 -8.83 1.66 -3.86
CA ARG A 224 -8.49 0.94 -5.09
C ARG A 224 -7.73 -0.35 -4.79
N GLU A 225 -6.71 -0.29 -3.92
CA GLU A 225 -5.91 -1.45 -3.52
C GLU A 225 -6.75 -2.52 -2.84
N VAL A 226 -7.62 -2.15 -1.89
CA VAL A 226 -8.49 -3.11 -1.21
C VAL A 226 -9.46 -3.77 -2.20
N ARG A 227 -10.05 -2.99 -3.13
CA ARG A 227 -10.92 -3.55 -4.18
C ARG A 227 -10.17 -4.57 -5.04
N ASP A 228 -8.97 -4.22 -5.51
CA ASP A 228 -8.12 -5.11 -6.31
C ASP A 228 -7.71 -6.37 -5.54
N LEU A 229 -7.36 -6.24 -4.26
CA LEU A 229 -7.04 -7.36 -3.39
C LEU A 229 -8.25 -8.29 -3.19
N LYS A 230 -9.46 -7.75 -2.97
CA LYS A 230 -10.69 -8.55 -2.89
C LYS A 230 -10.96 -9.32 -4.17
N ASP A 231 -10.84 -8.67 -5.33
CA ASP A 231 -11.02 -9.33 -6.62
C ASP A 231 -9.99 -10.43 -6.84
N LYS A 232 -8.73 -10.21 -6.45
CA LYS A 232 -7.65 -11.21 -6.54
C LYS A 232 -7.88 -12.38 -5.59
N VAL A 233 -8.32 -12.14 -4.36
CA VAL A 233 -8.68 -13.18 -3.38
C VAL A 233 -9.79 -14.06 -3.93
N ALA A 234 -10.90 -13.46 -4.39
CA ALA A 234 -12.03 -14.20 -4.96
C ALA A 234 -11.61 -15.04 -6.19
N LYS A 235 -10.74 -14.51 -7.05
CA LYS A 235 -10.19 -15.26 -8.19
C LYS A 235 -9.36 -16.47 -7.75
N GLN A 236 -8.51 -16.32 -6.72
CA GLN A 236 -7.70 -17.43 -6.22
C GLN A 236 -8.54 -18.48 -5.47
N GLU A 237 -9.60 -18.07 -4.78
CA GLU A 237 -10.57 -19.00 -4.18
C GLU A 237 -11.27 -19.85 -5.25
N ALA A 238 -11.77 -19.21 -6.32
CA ALA A 238 -12.36 -19.92 -7.45
C ALA A 238 -11.36 -20.86 -8.13
N ALA A 239 -10.11 -20.42 -8.35
CA ALA A 239 -9.05 -21.25 -8.91
C ALA A 239 -8.71 -22.44 -8.00
N LEU A 240 -8.74 -22.26 -6.69
CA LEU A 240 -8.50 -23.34 -5.72
C LEU A 240 -9.61 -24.38 -5.75
N MET A 241 -10.87 -23.96 -5.96
CA MET A 241 -12.00 -24.88 -6.12
C MET A 241 -11.91 -25.65 -7.45
N ALA A 242 -11.49 -25.00 -8.53
CA ALA A 242 -11.42 -25.59 -9.87
C ALA A 242 -10.20 -26.51 -10.09
N SER A 243 -9.07 -26.25 -9.44
CA SER A 243 -7.83 -26.99 -9.68
C SER A 243 -7.90 -28.41 -9.08
N THR A 244 -7.63 -29.43 -9.90
CA THR A 244 -7.56 -30.83 -9.48
C THR A 244 -6.13 -31.31 -9.22
N ASP A 245 -5.12 -30.63 -9.79
CA ASP A 245 -3.71 -30.99 -9.62
C ASP A 245 -3.16 -30.57 -8.24
N LYS A 246 -2.41 -31.45 -7.59
CA LYS A 246 -1.91 -31.22 -6.22
C LYS A 246 -0.87 -30.10 -6.17
N ALA A 247 0.00 -29.99 -7.18
CA ALA A 247 1.06 -28.99 -7.19
C ALA A 247 0.51 -27.60 -7.49
N GLU A 248 -0.42 -27.48 -8.44
CA GLU A 248 -1.16 -26.25 -8.73
C GLU A 248 -1.97 -25.79 -7.52
N ARG A 249 -2.75 -26.68 -6.89
CA ARG A 249 -3.50 -26.37 -5.67
C ARG A 249 -2.62 -25.80 -4.56
N ARG A 250 -1.39 -26.31 -4.40
CA ARG A 250 -0.43 -25.77 -3.43
C ARG A 250 -0.04 -24.33 -3.76
N LYS A 251 0.35 -24.06 -5.02
CA LYS A 251 0.72 -22.71 -5.47
C LYS A 251 -0.42 -21.71 -5.29
N VAL A 252 -1.64 -22.10 -5.69
CA VAL A 252 -2.85 -21.26 -5.53
C VAL A 252 -3.11 -20.97 -4.06
N ARG A 253 -2.99 -21.97 -3.16
CA ARG A 253 -3.18 -21.78 -1.72
C ARG A 253 -2.15 -20.84 -1.12
N ASP A 254 -0.88 -21.00 -1.49
CA ASP A 254 0.19 -20.13 -1.01
C ASP A 254 -0.06 -18.68 -1.45
N LYS A 255 -0.51 -18.47 -2.70
CA LYS A 255 -0.86 -17.14 -3.20
C LYS A 255 -2.11 -16.56 -2.55
N LEU A 256 -3.13 -17.38 -2.32
CA LEU A 256 -4.34 -16.98 -1.60
C LEU A 256 -3.98 -16.49 -0.20
N ARG A 257 -3.15 -17.23 0.55
CA ARG A 257 -2.71 -16.82 1.89
C ARG A 257 -1.98 -15.48 1.89
N GLU A 258 -1.08 -15.26 0.93
CA GLU A 258 -0.38 -13.98 0.76
C GLU A 258 -1.37 -12.83 0.52
N LEU A 259 -2.26 -12.97 -0.46
CA LEU A 259 -3.25 -11.94 -0.80
C LEU A 259 -4.24 -11.67 0.34
N THR A 260 -4.66 -12.70 1.08
CA THR A 260 -5.52 -12.54 2.26
C THR A 260 -4.81 -11.82 3.38
N TYR A 261 -3.51 -12.10 3.61
CA TYR A 261 -2.71 -11.37 4.58
C TYR A 261 -2.61 -9.88 4.21
N ASP A 262 -2.29 -9.58 2.95
CA ASP A 262 -2.20 -8.19 2.46
C ASP A 262 -3.55 -7.46 2.55
N LEU A 263 -4.64 -8.14 2.18
CA LEU A 263 -6.00 -7.60 2.31
C LEU A 263 -6.33 -7.25 3.76
N ASN A 264 -6.09 -8.19 4.69
CA ASN A 264 -6.36 -7.98 6.10
C ASN A 264 -5.51 -6.87 6.70
N ALA A 265 -4.23 -6.80 6.33
CA ALA A 265 -3.34 -5.72 6.74
C ALA A 265 -3.87 -4.35 6.28
N ARG A 266 -4.28 -4.23 5.01
CA ARG A 266 -4.86 -2.98 4.47
C ARG A 266 -6.20 -2.60 5.09
N ILE A 267 -7.05 -3.58 5.40
CA ILE A 267 -8.33 -3.33 6.08
C ILE A 267 -8.09 -2.83 7.51
N ALA A 268 -7.10 -3.38 8.21
CA ALA A 268 -6.75 -3.00 9.58
C ALA A 268 -6.03 -1.64 9.70
N GLU A 269 -5.54 -1.06 8.60
CA GLU A 269 -4.98 0.30 8.60
C GLU A 269 -6.07 1.36 8.81
N GLY A 270 -5.86 2.26 9.77
CA GLY A 270 -6.72 3.43 10.02
C GLY A 270 -8.03 3.09 10.75
N PRO A 271 -8.86 4.10 11.07
CA PRO A 271 -9.00 5.37 10.37
C PRO A 271 -7.91 6.38 10.68
N PHE A 272 -7.48 7.12 9.64
CA PHE A 272 -6.58 8.26 9.80
C PHE A 272 -7.36 9.57 9.63
N THR A 273 -6.85 10.60 10.28
CA THR A 273 -7.25 11.99 10.14
C THR A 273 -6.27 12.74 9.23
N VAL A 274 -6.66 13.93 8.78
CA VAL A 274 -5.79 14.80 7.95
C VAL A 274 -4.47 15.10 8.65
N ASP A 275 -4.51 15.40 9.96
CA ASP A 275 -3.31 15.78 10.73
C ASP A 275 -2.32 14.63 10.92
N GLU A 276 -2.77 13.39 10.77
CA GLU A 276 -1.92 12.20 10.82
C GLU A 276 -1.24 11.88 9.49
N MET A 277 -1.51 12.64 8.43
CA MET A 277 -0.90 12.45 7.12
C MET A 277 0.47 13.11 7.02
N CYS A 278 1.35 12.55 6.20
CA CYS A 278 2.53 13.27 5.75
C CYS A 278 2.11 14.44 4.84
N SER A 279 2.72 15.61 5.07
CA SER A 279 2.48 16.78 4.20
C SER A 279 3.19 16.67 2.85
N GLU A 280 4.11 15.72 2.68
CA GLU A 280 4.97 15.63 1.49
C GLU A 280 4.66 14.42 0.60
N CYS A 281 3.89 13.44 1.08
CA CYS A 281 3.51 12.28 0.29
C CYS A 281 2.17 11.67 0.76
N PRO A 282 1.48 10.88 -0.10
CA PRO A 282 0.17 10.31 0.20
C PRO A 282 0.24 9.07 1.09
N THR A 283 0.90 9.19 2.25
CA THR A 283 0.92 8.13 3.27
C THR A 283 0.82 8.73 4.67
N PRO A 284 0.25 7.98 5.65
CA PRO A 284 0.25 8.38 7.05
C PRO A 284 1.65 8.64 7.58
N LEU A 285 1.78 9.60 8.49
CA LEU A 285 3.06 9.95 9.13
C LEU A 285 3.65 8.75 9.88
N ALA A 286 2.80 7.92 10.48
CA ALA A 286 3.20 6.69 11.18
C ALA A 286 3.88 5.66 10.26
N HIS A 287 3.71 5.76 8.93
CA HIS A 287 4.38 4.88 7.97
C HIS A 287 5.77 5.39 7.60
N HIS A 288 6.21 6.51 8.18
CA HIS A 288 7.54 7.07 7.97
C HIS A 288 8.49 6.73 9.12
N GLY A 289 9.70 6.36 8.74
CA GLY A 289 10.81 6.12 9.66
C GLY A 289 12.10 6.05 8.85
N TRP A 290 13.26 6.09 9.51
CA TRP A 290 14.53 6.01 8.80
C TRP A 290 14.79 4.61 8.21
N VAL A 291 14.29 3.56 8.87
CA VAL A 291 14.45 2.15 8.46
C VAL A 291 13.17 1.38 8.77
N TYR A 292 12.83 0.42 7.91
CA TYR A 292 11.72 -0.52 8.14
C TYR A 292 12.15 -1.64 9.09
N PRO A 293 11.35 -2.00 10.11
CA PRO A 293 10.10 -1.39 10.60
C PRO A 293 10.33 -0.21 11.58
N PRO A 294 9.35 0.70 11.83
CA PRO A 294 7.93 0.61 11.45
C PRO A 294 7.58 1.24 10.09
N GLY A 295 8.51 1.93 9.43
CA GLY A 295 8.21 2.70 8.22
C GLY A 295 9.41 2.87 7.29
N LEU A 296 9.18 3.48 6.13
CA LEU A 296 10.24 3.84 5.19
C LEU A 296 10.43 5.36 5.15
N PRO A 297 11.63 5.85 4.80
CA PRO A 297 11.84 7.29 4.70
C PRO A 297 10.90 7.89 3.64
N CYS A 298 10.44 9.12 3.89
CA CYS A 298 9.55 9.79 2.96
C CYS A 298 10.25 9.94 1.58
N PRO A 299 9.60 9.58 0.47
CA PRO A 299 10.20 9.71 -0.86
C PRO A 299 10.46 11.17 -1.27
N ALA A 300 9.88 12.14 -0.58
CA ALA A 300 10.13 13.57 -0.80
C ALA A 300 11.41 14.07 -0.09
N TRP A 301 11.99 13.29 0.82
CA TRP A 301 13.22 13.70 1.51
C TRP A 301 14.42 13.64 0.56
N PRO A 302 15.21 14.71 0.45
CA PRO A 302 16.11 14.90 -0.68
C PRO A 302 17.24 13.87 -0.73
N ARG A 303 17.85 13.49 0.40
CA ARG A 303 18.98 12.55 0.38
C ARG A 303 18.48 11.12 0.16
N TRP A 304 17.38 10.75 0.79
CA TRP A 304 16.70 9.48 0.50
C TRP A 304 16.26 9.36 -0.95
N ALA A 305 15.61 10.39 -1.51
CA ALA A 305 15.19 10.42 -2.90
C ALA A 305 16.39 10.29 -3.85
N ALA A 306 17.52 10.96 -3.56
CA ALA A 306 18.75 10.80 -4.31
C ALA A 306 19.29 9.36 -4.24
N ARG A 307 19.29 8.74 -3.05
CA ARG A 307 19.71 7.35 -2.85
C ARG A 307 18.83 6.38 -3.65
N VAL A 308 17.51 6.53 -3.60
CA VAL A 308 16.57 5.68 -4.36
C VAL A 308 16.79 5.84 -5.86
N ARG A 309 17.04 7.06 -6.36
CA ARG A 309 17.36 7.30 -7.78
C ARG A 309 18.65 6.61 -8.21
N ALA A 310 19.71 6.70 -7.39
CA ALA A 310 20.98 6.02 -7.67
C ALA A 310 20.80 4.50 -7.74
N VAL A 311 20.11 3.90 -6.76
CA VAL A 311 19.82 2.46 -6.76
C VAL A 311 19.02 2.03 -7.99
N ARG A 312 18.03 2.83 -8.42
CA ARG A 312 17.27 2.54 -9.65
C ARG A 312 18.16 2.59 -10.90
N ALA A 313 19.02 3.61 -11.01
CA ALA A 313 19.95 3.73 -12.13
C ALA A 313 20.91 2.54 -12.19
N ASP A 314 21.43 2.08 -11.04
CA ASP A 314 22.29 0.90 -10.96
C ASP A 314 21.56 -0.38 -11.38
N MET A 315 20.30 -0.55 -10.95
CA MET A 315 19.45 -1.68 -11.35
C MET A 315 19.16 -1.67 -12.86
N GLU A 316 18.80 -0.52 -13.43
CA GLU A 316 18.57 -0.34 -14.86
C GLU A 316 19.83 -0.62 -15.68
N ALA A 317 20.99 -0.15 -15.21
CA ALA A 317 22.27 -0.45 -15.83
C ALA A 317 22.60 -1.94 -15.79
N MET A 318 22.35 -2.62 -14.66
CA MET A 318 22.55 -4.07 -14.53
C MET A 318 21.61 -4.85 -15.45
N LEU A 319 20.34 -4.48 -15.53
CA LEU A 319 19.37 -5.11 -16.44
C LEU A 319 19.73 -4.88 -17.90
N SER A 320 20.17 -3.67 -18.26
CA SER A 320 20.63 -3.34 -19.61
C SER A 320 21.88 -4.12 -19.99
N LYS A 321 22.85 -4.25 -19.07
CA LYS A 321 24.05 -5.07 -19.28
C LYS A 321 23.68 -6.54 -19.50
N ARG A 322 22.76 -7.07 -18.69
CA ARG A 322 22.28 -8.45 -18.83
C ARG A 322 21.54 -8.66 -20.16
N ALA A 323 20.79 -7.67 -20.62
CA ALA A 323 20.13 -7.71 -21.92
C ALA A 323 21.15 -7.65 -23.07
N ALA A 324 22.21 -6.84 -22.95
CA ALA A 324 23.30 -6.78 -23.93
C ALA A 324 24.10 -8.08 -24.01
N GLU A 325 24.41 -8.71 -22.87
CA GLU A 325 25.04 -10.05 -22.82
C GLU A 325 24.15 -11.13 -23.46
N ALA A 326 22.82 -11.00 -23.38
CA ALA A 326 21.89 -11.92 -24.04
C ALA A 326 21.81 -11.72 -25.57
N THR A 327 22.32 -10.60 -26.10
CA THR A 327 22.38 -10.31 -27.55
C THR A 327 23.72 -10.65 -28.19
N GLU A 328 24.71 -11.13 -27.44
CA GLU A 328 25.90 -11.72 -28.07
C GLU A 328 25.45 -12.91 -28.94
N PRO A 329 25.89 -12.98 -30.22
CA PRO A 329 25.52 -14.10 -31.07
C PRO A 329 25.94 -15.39 -30.37
N PRO A 330 25.08 -16.42 -30.36
CA PRO A 330 25.41 -17.68 -29.70
C PRO A 330 26.77 -18.15 -30.23
N PRO A 331 27.63 -18.70 -29.36
CA PRO A 331 28.92 -19.20 -29.81
C PRO A 331 28.71 -20.13 -31.00
N PRO A 332 29.58 -20.06 -32.03
CA PRO A 332 29.40 -20.84 -33.24
C PRO A 332 29.17 -22.30 -32.87
N GLN A 333 28.11 -22.90 -33.42
CA GLN A 333 27.77 -24.29 -33.18
C GLN A 333 28.46 -25.17 -34.22
N PRO A 334 28.86 -26.40 -33.85
CA PRO A 334 29.39 -27.34 -34.82
C PRO A 334 28.32 -27.69 -35.87
N LEU A 335 28.74 -27.79 -37.13
CA LEU A 335 27.90 -28.21 -38.26
C LEU A 335 27.33 -29.62 -38.04
N ALA A 336 28.12 -30.49 -37.39
CA ALA A 336 27.68 -31.82 -36.98
C ALA A 336 28.46 -32.30 -35.75
N VAL A 337 27.82 -33.14 -34.93
CA VAL A 337 28.44 -33.79 -33.76
C VAL A 337 28.29 -35.30 -33.89
N ILE A 338 29.40 -36.02 -33.89
CA ILE A 338 29.44 -37.48 -33.82
C ILE A 338 29.55 -37.89 -32.35
N PRO A 339 28.57 -38.64 -31.80
CA PRO A 339 28.62 -39.10 -30.41
C PRO A 339 29.85 -39.95 -30.12
N SER A 340 30.37 -39.85 -28.90
CA SER A 340 31.43 -40.74 -28.41
C SER A 340 30.90 -42.18 -28.21
N GLY A 341 31.77 -43.17 -28.31
CA GLY A 341 31.43 -44.59 -28.12
C GLY A 341 31.17 -45.40 -29.40
N ARG A 342 31.41 -44.83 -30.59
CA ARG A 342 31.38 -45.56 -31.86
C ARG A 342 32.74 -46.19 -32.20
N THR A 343 32.72 -47.27 -32.96
CA THR A 343 33.94 -47.92 -33.45
C THR A 343 34.64 -47.04 -34.50
N ILE A 344 35.95 -47.27 -34.72
CA ILE A 344 36.74 -46.52 -35.71
C ILE A 344 36.11 -46.59 -37.10
N GLY A 345 35.62 -47.77 -37.51
CA GLY A 345 34.95 -47.96 -38.80
C GLY A 345 33.67 -47.13 -38.95
N GLU A 346 32.85 -47.06 -37.90
CA GLU A 346 31.62 -46.25 -37.89
C GLU A 346 31.91 -44.75 -37.89
N ILE A 347 32.99 -44.31 -37.23
CA ILE A 347 33.43 -42.93 -37.24
C ILE A 347 33.89 -42.53 -38.64
N ILE A 348 34.72 -43.35 -39.30
CA ILE A 348 35.20 -43.10 -40.67
C ILE A 348 34.02 -43.06 -41.65
N ALA A 349 33.07 -43.99 -41.55
CA ALA A 349 31.88 -44.02 -42.40
C ALA A 349 31.03 -42.75 -42.22
N LYS A 350 30.82 -42.29 -40.98
CA LYS A 350 30.03 -41.07 -40.71
C LYS A 350 30.77 -39.81 -41.13
N LEU A 351 32.10 -39.76 -40.97
CA LEU A 351 32.92 -38.66 -41.48
C LEU A 351 32.88 -38.58 -43.01
N ALA A 352 32.91 -39.71 -43.73
CA ALA A 352 32.83 -39.74 -45.19
C ALA A 352 31.43 -39.34 -45.72
N GLU A 353 30.38 -39.54 -44.93
CA GLU A 353 29.04 -39.01 -45.20
C GLU A 353 29.02 -37.49 -45.01
N LEU A 354 29.47 -37.01 -43.85
CA LEU A 354 29.48 -35.59 -43.51
C LEU A 354 30.44 -34.77 -44.38
N GLN A 355 31.53 -35.35 -44.88
CA GLN A 355 32.45 -34.70 -45.81
C GLN A 355 31.81 -34.42 -47.18
N ARG A 356 30.82 -35.22 -47.60
CA ARG A 356 30.06 -34.94 -48.83
C ARG A 356 29.10 -33.76 -48.65
N GLU A 357 28.56 -33.61 -47.45
CA GLU A 357 27.63 -32.54 -47.09
C GLU A 357 28.36 -31.22 -46.75
N PHE A 358 29.51 -31.31 -46.09
CA PHE A 358 30.34 -30.18 -45.66
C PHE A 358 31.81 -30.37 -46.10
N PRO A 359 32.11 -30.18 -47.41
CA PRO A 359 33.43 -30.52 -47.98
C PRO A 359 34.58 -29.66 -47.46
N THR A 360 34.29 -28.49 -46.89
CA THR A 360 35.27 -27.55 -46.35
C THR A 360 35.36 -27.58 -44.82
N ALA A 361 34.62 -28.47 -44.15
CA ALA A 361 34.58 -28.51 -42.69
C ALA A 361 35.83 -29.14 -42.07
N GLU A 362 36.24 -28.60 -40.93
CA GLU A 362 37.34 -29.12 -40.12
C GLU A 362 36.81 -29.99 -38.99
N VAL A 363 37.47 -31.12 -38.75
CA VAL A 363 37.16 -32.00 -37.63
C VAL A 363 37.93 -31.53 -36.39
N ARG A 364 37.21 -31.25 -35.31
CA ARG A 364 37.77 -30.85 -34.01
C ARG A 364 37.28 -31.77 -32.89
N ARG A 365 38.05 -31.82 -31.80
CA ARG A 365 37.67 -32.57 -30.60
C ARG A 365 36.84 -31.68 -29.68
N GLY A 366 35.58 -32.07 -29.49
CA GLY A 366 34.60 -31.39 -28.66
C GLY A 366 34.64 -31.75 -27.18
N ARG A 367 33.76 -31.12 -26.39
CA ARG A 367 33.53 -31.49 -24.98
C ARG A 367 33.06 -32.95 -24.89
N SER A 368 33.57 -33.68 -23.89
CA SER A 368 33.28 -35.12 -23.67
C SER A 368 33.77 -36.07 -24.79
N ASN A 369 34.90 -35.76 -25.43
CA ASN A 369 35.54 -36.57 -26.47
C ASN A 369 34.65 -36.87 -27.69
N ARG A 370 33.77 -35.93 -28.02
CA ARG A 370 32.97 -36.00 -29.25
C ARG A 370 33.78 -35.50 -30.43
N TRP A 371 33.51 -36.03 -31.61
CA TRP A 371 34.07 -35.51 -32.85
C TRP A 371 33.08 -34.48 -33.42
N GLU A 372 33.52 -33.25 -33.59
CA GLU A 372 32.69 -32.12 -34.02
C GLU A 372 33.21 -31.60 -35.36
N LEU A 373 32.32 -31.35 -36.31
CA LEU A 373 32.66 -30.67 -37.57
C LEU A 373 32.39 -29.18 -37.43
N TRP A 374 33.37 -28.37 -37.81
CA TRP A 374 33.34 -26.93 -37.73
C TRP A 374 33.49 -26.33 -39.13
N PRO A 375 32.92 -25.15 -39.41
CA PRO A 375 33.25 -24.43 -40.62
C PRO A 375 34.77 -24.16 -40.68
N PRO A 376 35.35 -24.03 -41.89
CA PRO A 376 36.76 -23.69 -42.05
C PRO A 376 37.05 -22.41 -41.28
N LYS A 377 38.22 -22.33 -40.66
CA LYS A 377 38.59 -21.13 -39.89
C LYS A 377 38.70 -19.96 -40.87
N ASP A 378 37.77 -19.00 -40.80
CA ASP A 378 37.93 -17.74 -41.52
C ASP A 378 39.14 -17.00 -40.91
N ASP A 379 40.26 -16.97 -41.63
CA ASP A 379 41.49 -16.25 -41.22
C ASP A 379 41.25 -14.72 -41.09
N ASN A 380 40.06 -14.22 -41.42
CA ASN A 380 39.68 -12.80 -41.36
C ASN A 380 38.78 -12.40 -40.17
N ALA A 381 38.39 -13.31 -39.27
CA ALA A 381 37.60 -12.94 -38.09
C ALA A 381 38.44 -12.46 -36.88
N SER A 382 39.77 -12.54 -36.98
CA SER A 382 40.70 -12.15 -35.90
C SER A 382 41.06 -10.65 -35.87
N ALA A 383 40.60 -9.85 -36.83
CA ALA A 383 40.95 -8.42 -36.93
C ALA A 383 39.91 -7.46 -36.28
N GLY A 384 39.07 -7.95 -35.37
CA GLY A 384 37.97 -7.20 -34.77
C GLY A 384 37.93 -7.14 -33.24
N ARG A 385 39.03 -7.43 -32.56
CA ARG A 385 39.21 -7.16 -31.13
C ARG A 385 40.57 -6.48 -30.92
N GLU A 386 40.65 -5.22 -31.35
CA GLU A 386 41.57 -4.27 -30.74
C GLU A 386 40.90 -3.71 -29.47
N ASP A 387 41.73 -3.53 -28.45
CA ASP A 387 41.39 -3.16 -27.09
C ASP A 387 40.56 -1.86 -27.01
N ASN A 388 39.55 -1.89 -26.14
CA ASN A 388 39.12 -0.73 -25.38
C ASN A 388 38.65 -1.18 -24.00
#